data_AF-A0A183FBK5-F1
#
_entry.id   AF-A0A183FBK5-F1
#
_cell.length_a   1.000
_cell.length_b   1.000
_cell.length_c   1.000
_cell.angle_alpha   90.00
_cell.angle_beta   90.00
_cell.angle_gamma   90.00
#
_symmetry.space_group_name_H-M   'P 1'
#
loop_
_entity.id
_entity.type
_entity.pdbx_description
1 polymer ?
#
loop_
_entity_poly.entity_id
_entity_poly.type
_entity_poly.pdbx_seq_one_letter_code
_entity_poly.pdbx_strand_id
1 'polypeptide(L)'
;MNIGGENTLACIHRIDTDTSKVTKIYPLPHMFIIKDLVPDMNLFYEQYSSIQPWLQKKEHITLGQKQLYQSIKERERLVRLFRSVFPKV
;
A
#
# COMPACT_ATOMS: atom_id res chain seq x y z
N MET A 1 1.52 9.17 6.93
CA MET A 1 1.11 10.43 7.61
C MET A 1 1.68 11.59 6.82
N ASN A 2 1.17 12.80 7.02
CA ASN A 2 1.73 13.99 6.38
C ASN A 2 2.81 14.59 7.28
N ILE A 3 4.04 14.69 6.81
CA ILE A 3 5.19 15.24 7.54
C ILE A 3 5.72 16.41 6.72
N GLY A 4 5.71 17.61 7.29
CA GLY A 4 6.24 18.81 6.62
C GLY A 4 5.48 19.21 5.35
N GLY A 5 4.24 18.77 5.17
CA GLY A 5 3.43 19.03 3.96
C GLY A 5 3.36 17.85 2.99
N GLU A 6 4.21 16.84 3.14
CA GLU A 6 4.28 15.69 2.22
C GLU A 6 3.76 14.39 2.86
N ASN A 7 3.05 13.58 2.08
CA ASN A 7 2.59 12.26 2.53
C ASN A 7 3.73 11.25 2.41
N THR A 8 4.26 10.79 3.55
CA THR A 8 5.41 9.88 3.57
C THR A 8 5.27 8.83 4.67
N LEU A 9 6.18 7.84 4.60
CA LEU A 9 6.36 6.82 5.62
C LEU A 9 7.31 7.35 6.70
N ALA A 10 6.77 7.56 7.89
CA ALA A 10 7.52 8.16 9.01
C ALA A 10 8.80 7.37 9.36
N CYS A 11 8.76 6.04 9.26
CA CYS A 11 9.89 5.17 9.63
C CYS A 11 11.13 5.30 8.72
N ILE A 12 10.97 5.82 7.51
CA ILE A 12 12.09 6.04 6.56
C ILE A 12 12.34 7.52 6.28
N HIS A 13 11.50 8.41 6.82
CA HIS A 13 11.67 9.83 6.71
C HIS A 13 12.67 10.30 7.78
N ARG A 14 13.78 10.88 7.35
CA ARG A 14 14.81 11.39 8.26
C ARG A 14 14.31 12.66 8.94
N ILE A 15 14.62 12.79 10.23
CA ILE A 15 14.33 14.01 10.99
C ILE A 15 15.22 15.14 10.44
N ASP A 16 14.64 16.34 10.27
CA ASP A 16 15.40 17.51 9.87
C ASP A 16 16.44 17.86 10.95
N THR A 17 17.69 18.03 10.53
CA THR A 17 18.80 18.39 11.42
C THR A 17 18.82 19.88 11.76
N ASP A 18 18.10 20.71 11.00
CA ASP A 18 17.97 22.13 11.26
C ASP A 18 16.96 22.38 12.39
N THR A 19 17.46 22.53 13.61
CA THR A 19 16.64 22.75 14.82
C THR A 19 15.95 24.12 14.85
N SER A 20 16.23 25.02 13.90
CA SER A 20 15.52 26.29 13.80
C SER A 20 14.12 26.13 13.21
N LYS A 21 13.82 24.98 12.59
CA LYS A 21 12.55 24.69 11.94
C LYS A 21 11.70 23.72 12.74
N VAL A 22 10.41 24.04 12.85
CA VAL A 22 9.43 23.16 13.47
C VAL A 22 8.81 22.25 12.42
N THR A 23 9.01 20.94 12.56
CA THR A 23 8.33 19.95 11.70
C THR A 23 6.89 19.74 12.17
N LYS A 24 5.93 19.99 11.27
CA LYS A 24 4.52 19.71 11.52
C LYS A 24 4.16 18.30 11.05
N ILE A 25 3.42 17.56 11.87
CA ILE A 25 2.96 16.21 11.56
C ILE A 25 1.43 16.21 11.63
N TYR A 26 0.81 15.77 10.54
CA TYR A 26 -0.64 15.63 10.42
C TYR A 26 -1.01 14.20 10.00
N PRO A 27 -2.23 13.74 10.32
CA PRO A 27 -2.75 12.49 9.75
C PRO A 27 -2.86 12.58 8.23
N LEU A 28 -3.17 11.45 7.57
CA LEU A 28 -3.37 11.45 6.12
C LEU A 28 -4.53 12.38 5.72
N PRO A 29 -4.34 13.28 4.74
CA PRO A 29 -5.39 14.19 4.31
C PRO A 29 -6.64 13.46 3.79
N HIS A 30 -7.81 14.09 3.92
CA HIS A 30 -9.09 13.59 3.42
C HIS A 30 -9.53 12.22 3.97
N MET A 31 -9.01 11.81 5.14
CA MET A 31 -9.47 10.63 5.87
C MET A 31 -10.12 11.02 7.19
N PHE A 32 -11.12 10.27 7.63
CA PHE A 32 -11.66 10.40 8.98
C PHE A 32 -10.60 9.97 10.00
N ILE A 33 -10.47 10.67 11.11
CA ILE A 33 -9.45 10.41 12.13
C ILE A 33 -10.13 9.70 13.30
N ILE A 34 -9.60 8.53 13.67
CA ILE A 34 -10.07 7.81 14.87
C ILE A 34 -9.49 8.51 16.11
N LYS A 35 -8.16 8.67 16.13
CA LYS A 35 -7.44 9.34 17.22
C LYS A 35 -6.04 9.76 16.77
N ASP A 36 -5.60 10.96 17.17
CA ASP A 36 -4.26 11.50 16.91
C ASP A 36 -3.87 11.45 15.42
N LEU A 37 -2.93 10.56 15.05
CA LEU A 37 -2.43 10.38 13.68
C LEU A 37 -2.99 9.13 13.00
N VAL A 38 -3.97 8.46 13.62
CA VAL A 38 -4.55 7.20 13.14
C VAL A 38 -5.83 7.49 12.34
N PRO A 39 -5.78 7.42 11.00
CA PRO A 39 -6.97 7.54 10.18
C PRO A 39 -7.79 6.24 10.17
N ASP A 40 -9.08 6.35 9.89
CA ASP A 40 -9.96 5.23 9.57
C ASP A 40 -9.66 4.72 8.16
N MET A 41 -9.25 3.45 8.07
CA MET A 41 -8.87 2.77 6.83
C MET A 41 -9.97 1.85 6.28
N ASN A 42 -11.15 1.78 6.92
CA ASN A 42 -12.22 0.85 6.53
C ASN A 42 -12.62 1.02 5.06
N LEU A 43 -12.93 2.27 4.65
CA LEU A 43 -13.31 2.58 3.26
C LEU A 43 -12.21 2.16 2.26
N PHE A 44 -10.94 2.35 2.62
CA PHE A 44 -9.81 1.97 1.77
C PHE A 44 -9.75 0.45 1.55
N TYR A 45 -9.95 -0.33 2.63
CA TYR A 45 -9.94 -1.80 2.53
C TYR A 45 -11.18 -2.36 1.83
N GLU A 46 -12.33 -1.74 1.97
CA GLU A 46 -13.54 -2.10 1.23
C GLU A 46 -13.35 -1.91 -0.27
N GLN A 47 -12.80 -0.76 -0.68
CA GLN A 47 -12.47 -0.49 -2.08
C GLN A 47 -11.43 -1.49 -2.61
N TYR A 48 -10.40 -1.82 -1.82
CA TYR A 48 -9.41 -2.82 -2.20
C TYR A 48 -10.00 -4.23 -2.33
N SER A 49 -10.97 -4.59 -1.48
CA SER A 49 -11.64 -5.89 -1.56
C SER A 49 -12.52 -5.99 -2.81
N SER A 50 -13.13 -4.88 -3.24
CA SER A 50 -14.01 -4.82 -4.42
C SER A 50 -13.32 -5.19 -5.73
N ILE A 51 -12.02 -4.92 -5.86
CA ILE A 51 -11.24 -5.25 -7.07
C ILE A 51 -10.81 -6.71 -7.13
N GLN A 52 -11.15 -7.50 -6.10
CA GLN A 52 -10.88 -8.93 -6.01
C GLN A 52 -9.39 -9.28 -6.28
N PRO A 53 -8.46 -8.84 -5.41
CA PRO A 53 -7.00 -8.82 -5.67
C PRO A 53 -6.30 -10.19 -5.57
N TRP A 54 -6.93 -11.23 -6.10
CA TRP A 54 -6.43 -12.59 -6.19
C TRP A 54 -6.37 -13.09 -7.63
N LEU A 55 -5.64 -14.18 -7.86
CA LEU A 55 -5.53 -14.77 -9.19
C LEU A 55 -6.85 -15.46 -9.57
N GLN A 56 -7.53 -14.93 -10.59
CA GLN A 56 -8.76 -15.51 -11.11
C GLN A 56 -8.46 -16.39 -12.33
N LYS A 57 -9.05 -17.59 -12.35
CA LYS A 57 -8.91 -18.58 -13.43
C LYS A 57 -10.30 -19.08 -13.82
N LYS A 58 -10.53 -19.19 -15.12
CA LYS A 58 -11.79 -19.73 -15.67
C LYS A 58 -11.89 -21.25 -15.50
N GLU A 59 -10.74 -21.93 -15.55
CA GLU A 59 -10.64 -23.38 -15.40
C GLU A 59 -10.31 -23.73 -13.95
N HIS A 60 -10.87 -24.86 -13.48
CA HIS A 60 -10.58 -25.37 -12.15
C HIS A 60 -9.14 -25.92 -12.10
N ILE A 61 -8.36 -25.47 -11.12
CA ILE A 61 -6.96 -25.89 -10.95
C ILE A 61 -6.81 -26.50 -9.56
N THR A 62 -6.14 -27.65 -9.48
CA THR A 62 -5.73 -28.23 -8.19
C THR A 62 -4.56 -27.43 -7.63
N LEU A 63 -4.79 -26.74 -6.50
CA LEU A 63 -3.76 -25.96 -5.81
C LEU A 63 -2.56 -26.85 -5.44
N GLY A 64 -1.35 -26.39 -5.74
CA GLY A 64 -0.11 -27.08 -5.38
C GLY A 64 0.31 -28.23 -6.29
N GLN A 65 -0.50 -28.63 -7.27
CA GLN A 65 -0.16 -29.76 -8.16
C GLN A 65 1.00 -29.43 -9.10
N LYS A 66 1.01 -28.23 -9.70
CA LYS A 66 2.05 -27.77 -10.62
C LYS A 66 2.15 -26.24 -10.65
N GLN A 67 3.31 -25.74 -11.04
CA GLN A 67 3.50 -24.32 -11.32
C GLN A 67 2.82 -23.93 -12.64
N LEU A 68 2.33 -22.69 -12.72
CA LEU A 68 1.76 -22.13 -13.93
C LEU A 68 2.85 -21.45 -14.75
N TYR A 69 2.89 -21.72 -16.05
CA TYR A 69 3.85 -21.08 -16.95
C TYR A 69 3.59 -19.58 -17.06
N GLN A 70 4.65 -18.79 -16.96
CA GLN A 70 4.67 -17.35 -17.19
C GLN A 70 6.04 -16.97 -17.75
N SER A 71 6.08 -16.20 -18.84
CA SER A 71 7.36 -15.74 -19.43
C SER A 71 8.01 -14.63 -18.59
N ILE A 72 9.33 -14.44 -18.77
CA ILE A 72 10.10 -13.39 -18.08
C ILE A 72 9.50 -12.00 -18.36
N LYS A 73 9.16 -11.71 -19.62
CA LYS A 73 8.58 -10.43 -20.04
C LYS A 73 7.22 -10.15 -19.39
N GLU A 74 6.38 -11.18 -19.23
CA GLU A 74 5.09 -11.04 -18.54
C GLU A 74 5.25 -10.84 -17.04
N ARG A 75 6.24 -11.53 -16.44
CA ARG A 75 6.57 -11.37 -15.02
C ARG A 75 7.05 -9.95 -14.72
N GLU A 76 7.91 -9.39 -15.56
CA GLU A 76 8.41 -8.00 -15.39
C GLU A 76 7.29 -6.96 -15.35
N ARG A 77 6.25 -7.15 -16.18
CA ARG A 77 5.05 -6.29 -16.16
C ARG A 77 4.36 -6.29 -14.81
N LEU A 78 4.30 -7.43 -14.13
CA LEU A 78 3.68 -7.56 -12.81
C LEU A 78 4.59 -7.07 -11.68
N VAL A 79 5.91 -7.28 -11.78
CA VAL A 79 6.88 -6.88 -10.75
C VAL A 79 6.79 -5.38 -10.46
N ARG A 80 6.64 -4.55 -11.50
CA ARG A 80 6.47 -3.09 -11.34
C ARG A 80 5.21 -2.73 -10.54
N LEU A 81 4.12 -3.47 -10.75
CA LEU A 81 2.84 -3.22 -10.08
C LEU A 81 2.82 -3.78 -8.65
N PHE A 82 3.48 -4.91 -8.41
CA PHE A 82 3.53 -5.59 -7.12
C PHE A 82 4.37 -4.86 -6.07
N ARG A 83 5.21 -3.89 -6.47
CA ARG A 83 6.04 -3.11 -5.54
C ARG A 83 5.24 -2.25 -4.55
N SER A 84 3.92 -2.09 -4.75
CA SER A 84 3.06 -1.41 -3.79
C SER A 84 3.07 -2.14 -2.44
N VAL A 85 3.26 -1.38 -1.34
CA VAL A 85 3.53 -1.93 0.01
C VAL A 85 2.23 -2.26 0.77
N PHE A 86 1.07 -1.92 0.23
CA PHE A 86 -0.19 -2.19 0.91
C PHE A 86 -0.46 -3.70 0.94
N PRO A 87 -0.65 -4.29 2.14
CA PRO A 87 -0.87 -5.72 2.28
C PRO A 87 -2.20 -6.13 1.65
N LYS A 88 -2.20 -7.32 1.07
CA LYS A 88 -3.42 -8.06 0.76
C LYS A 88 -4.11 -8.35 2.08
N VAL A 89 -5.20 -7.65 2.39
CA VAL A 89 -6.11 -8.05 3.47
C VAL A 89 -6.85 -9.32 3.04
#